data_AF-A0AAU3QYK8-F1
#
_entry.id   AF-A0AAU3QYK8-F1
#
_cell.length_a   1.000
_cell.length_b   1.000
_cell.length_c   1.000
_cell.angle_alpha   90.00
_cell.angle_beta   90.00
_cell.angle_gamma   90.00
#
_symmetry.space_group_name_H-M   'P 1'
#
loop_
_entity.id
_entity.type
_entity.pdbx_description
1 polymer ?
#
loop_
_entity_poly.entity_id
_entity_poly.type
_entity_poly.pdbx_seq_one_letter_code
_entity_poly.pdbx_strand_id
1 'polypeptide(L)'
;MIAQPRVRKAWEQERQDRETARAWWGRLSTQQQTELFAAVAGYAWWTSNLRVEIPEKQMMWPQYTRGVPVHATDKRRTLYGIVRPCPGLAAACPELAEELVLARSAQEARELADVLPQSRIVHLDLPEHEQLTMC
;
A
#
# COMPACT_ATOMS: atom_id res chain seq x y z
N MET A 1 22.95 32.96 -6.25
CA MET A 1 22.69 31.82 -5.32
C MET A 1 22.21 30.65 -6.17
N ILE A 2 23.12 29.79 -6.64
CA ILE A 2 22.78 28.69 -7.57
C ILE A 2 22.44 27.47 -6.71
N ALA A 3 21.15 27.15 -6.59
CA ALA A 3 20.73 25.88 -6.01
C ALA A 3 21.30 24.74 -6.87
N GLN A 4 22.04 23.83 -6.25
CA GLN A 4 22.78 22.76 -6.93
C GLN A 4 21.86 21.86 -7.77
N PRO A 5 22.28 21.40 -8.97
CA PRO A 5 21.44 20.62 -9.89
C PRO A 5 20.92 19.28 -9.33
N ARG A 6 21.55 18.75 -8.27
CA ARG A 6 21.10 17.53 -7.58
C ARG A 6 19.77 17.73 -6.83
N VAL A 7 19.50 18.94 -6.35
CA VAL A 7 18.29 19.25 -5.58
C VAL A 7 17.06 19.32 -6.49
N ARG A 8 17.19 19.84 -7.72
CA ARG A 8 16.08 19.88 -8.70
C ARG A 8 15.61 18.49 -9.11
N LYS A 9 16.54 17.57 -9.42
CA LYS A 9 16.19 16.19 -9.82
C LYS A 9 15.48 15.41 -8.71
N ALA A 10 15.84 15.63 -7.45
CA ALA A 10 15.19 14.96 -6.32
C ALA A 10 13.73 15.41 -6.14
N TRP A 11 13.43 16.70 -6.35
CA TRP A 11 12.07 17.24 -6.25
C TRP A 11 11.15 16.78 -7.38
N GLU A 12 11.67 16.70 -8.61
CA GLU A 12 10.93 16.17 -9.75
C GLU A 12 10.59 14.69 -9.57
N GLN A 13 11.55 13.89 -9.09
CA GLN A 13 11.31 12.48 -8.78
C GLN A 13 10.27 12.31 -7.68
N GLU A 14 10.39 13.05 -6.57
CA GLU A 14 9.43 13.00 -5.47
C GLU A 14 8.02 13.38 -5.93
N ARG A 15 7.91 14.35 -6.84
CA ARG A 15 6.62 14.73 -7.43
C ARG A 15 6.06 13.60 -8.30
N GLN A 16 6.88 13.00 -9.16
CA GLN A 16 6.48 11.89 -10.01
C GLN A 16 6.02 10.68 -9.18
N ASP A 17 6.71 10.38 -8.08
CA ASP A 17 6.36 9.30 -7.16
C ASP A 17 4.99 9.57 -6.50
N ARG A 18 4.75 10.81 -6.07
CA ARG A 18 3.44 11.22 -5.53
C ARG A 18 2.32 11.12 -6.55
N GLU A 19 2.55 11.55 -7.80
CA GLU A 19 1.56 11.45 -8.87
C GLU A 19 1.26 9.98 -9.22
N THR A 20 2.29 9.13 -9.28
CA THR A 20 2.15 7.68 -9.54
C THR A 20 1.36 7.00 -8.43
N ALA A 21 1.69 7.27 -7.17
CA ALA A 21 0.95 6.71 -6.04
C ALA A 21 -0.49 7.23 -5.98
N ARG A 22 -0.71 8.51 -6.29
CA ARG A 22 -2.07 9.08 -6.37
C ARG A 22 -2.89 8.41 -7.46
N ALA A 23 -2.30 8.14 -8.63
CA ALA A 23 -2.98 7.41 -9.69
C ALA A 23 -3.32 5.98 -9.28
N TRP A 24 -2.41 5.30 -8.58
CA TRP A 24 -2.61 3.94 -8.07
C TRP A 24 -3.72 3.82 -7.03
N TRP A 25 -3.74 4.72 -6.04
CA TRP A 25 -4.81 4.82 -5.04
C TRP A 25 -6.11 5.38 -5.61
N GLY A 26 -6.03 6.25 -6.62
CA GLY A 26 -7.17 6.78 -7.34
C GLY A 26 -7.95 5.74 -8.16
N ARG A 27 -7.41 4.52 -8.34
CA ARG A 27 -8.15 3.39 -8.89
C ARG A 27 -9.23 2.85 -7.94
N LEU A 28 -9.16 3.18 -6.65
CA LEU A 28 -10.17 2.79 -5.67
C LEU A 28 -11.06 3.97 -5.29
N SER A 29 -12.36 3.70 -5.22
CA SER A 29 -13.30 4.63 -4.57
C SER A 29 -13.06 4.70 -3.05
N THR A 30 -13.54 5.75 -2.39
CA THR A 30 -13.45 5.87 -0.93
C THR A 30 -14.07 4.68 -0.20
N GLN A 31 -15.19 4.15 -0.72
CA GLN A 31 -15.83 2.96 -0.16
C GLN A 31 -14.90 1.74 -0.22
N GLN A 32 -14.25 1.52 -1.36
CA GLN A 32 -13.34 0.38 -1.53
C GLN A 32 -12.09 0.49 -0.66
N GLN A 33 -11.63 1.70 -0.41
CA GLN A 33 -10.52 1.93 0.52
C GLN A 33 -10.96 1.55 1.94
N THR A 34 -12.13 1.99 2.37
CA THR A 34 -12.71 1.58 3.66
C THR A 34 -12.85 0.05 3.77
N GLU A 35 -13.37 -0.61 2.73
CA GLU A 35 -13.47 -2.08 2.67
C GLU A 35 -12.10 -2.75 2.75
N LEU A 36 -11.10 -2.22 2.03
CA LEU A 36 -9.73 -2.74 2.07
C LEU A 36 -9.16 -2.69 3.48
N PHE A 37 -9.26 -1.55 4.16
CA PHE A 37 -8.75 -1.41 5.52
C PHE A 37 -9.56 -2.25 6.53
N ALA A 38 -10.87 -2.39 6.35
CA ALA A 38 -11.68 -3.30 7.16
C ALA A 38 -11.24 -4.77 6.97
N ALA A 39 -10.95 -5.18 5.74
CA ALA A 39 -10.42 -6.52 5.43
C ALA A 39 -9.03 -6.73 6.02
N VAL A 40 -8.14 -5.73 5.98
CA VAL A 40 -6.83 -5.77 6.65
C VAL A 40 -6.99 -5.98 8.16
N ALA A 41 -7.88 -5.21 8.81
CA ALA A 41 -8.14 -5.35 10.24
C ALA A 41 -8.73 -6.72 10.58
N GLY A 42 -9.66 -7.23 9.77
CA GLY A 42 -10.21 -8.57 9.90
C GLY A 42 -9.12 -9.64 9.75
N TYR A 43 -8.29 -9.55 8.72
CA TYR A 43 -7.21 -10.50 8.46
C TYR A 43 -6.19 -10.55 9.60
N ALA A 44 -5.78 -9.38 10.12
CA ALA A 44 -4.87 -9.29 11.27
C ALA A 44 -5.47 -9.93 12.54
N TRP A 45 -6.77 -9.73 12.76
CA TRP A 45 -7.49 -10.34 13.86
C TRP A 45 -7.58 -11.86 13.73
N TRP A 46 -8.04 -12.37 12.58
CA TRP A 46 -8.24 -13.81 12.39
C TRP A 46 -6.94 -14.60 12.31
N THR A 47 -5.91 -14.05 11.67
CA THR A 47 -4.67 -14.77 11.39
C THR A 47 -3.65 -14.63 12.52
N SER A 48 -3.57 -13.44 13.13
CA SER A 48 -2.53 -13.11 14.11
C SER A 48 -3.08 -12.76 15.50
N ASN A 49 -4.40 -12.72 15.68
CA ASN A 49 -5.05 -12.22 16.91
C ASN A 49 -4.56 -10.80 17.29
N LEU A 50 -4.23 -10.00 16.29
CA LEU A 50 -3.75 -8.63 16.44
C LEU A 50 -4.82 -7.64 16.02
N ARG A 51 -4.94 -6.56 16.79
CA ARG A 51 -5.62 -5.36 16.33
C ARG A 51 -4.61 -4.46 15.65
N VAL A 52 -5.01 -3.81 14.57
CA VAL A 52 -4.14 -2.90 13.80
C VAL A 52 -4.68 -1.49 13.81
N GLU A 53 -3.77 -0.53 13.93
CA GLU A 53 -4.03 0.90 13.80
C GLU A 53 -3.97 1.26 12.33
N ILE A 54 -5.11 1.63 11.77
CA ILE A 54 -5.23 2.14 10.41
C ILE A 54 -5.04 3.66 10.49
N PRO A 55 -4.06 4.25 9.76
CA PRO A 55 -3.88 5.69 9.79
C PRO A 55 -5.12 6.42 9.29
N GLU A 56 -5.58 7.47 9.98
CA GLU A 56 -6.79 8.22 9.58
C GLU A 56 -6.59 9.07 8.30
N LYS A 57 -5.36 9.54 8.06
CA LYS A 57 -5.02 10.43 6.92
C LYS A 57 -4.26 9.70 5.82
N GLN A 58 -4.89 8.67 5.24
CA GLN A 58 -4.27 7.75 4.27
C GLN A 58 -3.85 8.40 2.94
N MET A 59 -4.47 9.53 2.56
CA MET A 59 -4.28 10.13 1.23
C MET A 59 -3.36 11.35 1.18
N MET A 60 -2.93 11.90 2.32
CA MET A 60 -2.27 13.22 2.37
C MET A 60 -0.77 13.17 2.66
N TRP A 61 -0.20 12.00 2.89
CA TRP A 61 1.17 11.88 3.36
C TRP A 61 2.10 11.29 2.30
N PRO A 62 3.22 11.98 1.96
CA PRO A 62 4.20 11.51 0.98
C PRO A 62 4.75 10.11 1.26
N GLN A 63 4.78 9.68 2.52
CA GLN A 63 5.26 8.34 2.89
C GLN A 63 4.38 7.19 2.41
N TYR A 64 3.11 7.44 2.04
CA TYR A 64 2.21 6.38 1.55
C TYR A 64 2.33 6.11 0.06
N THR A 65 3.26 6.78 -0.61
CA THR A 65 3.64 6.49 -1.99
C THR A 65 4.08 5.03 -2.16
N ARG A 66 4.69 4.47 -1.12
CA ARG A 66 5.16 3.09 -1.03
C ARG A 66 4.15 2.12 -0.42
N GLY A 67 2.89 2.54 -0.24
CA GLY A 67 1.85 1.81 0.47
C GLY A 67 1.61 2.32 1.89
N VAL A 68 0.54 1.87 2.54
CA VAL A 68 0.16 2.34 3.87
C VAL A 68 0.66 1.35 4.93
N PRO A 69 1.65 1.71 5.76
CA PRO A 69 2.07 0.89 6.89
C PRO A 69 0.95 0.82 7.92
N VAL A 70 0.55 -0.42 8.24
CA VAL A 70 -0.37 -0.74 9.33
C VAL A 70 0.43 -1.27 10.50
N HIS A 71 0.21 -0.71 11.68
CA HIS A 71 0.92 -1.10 12.89
C HIS A 71 -0.03 -1.89 13.79
N ALA A 72 0.48 -2.91 14.47
CA ALA A 72 -0.28 -3.57 15.52
C ALA A 72 -0.51 -2.59 16.67
N THR A 73 -1.67 -2.63 17.32
CA THR A 73 -1.98 -1.79 18.51
C THR A 73 -1.34 -2.35 19.79
N ASP A 74 -0.29 -3.17 19.67
CA ASP A 74 0.44 -3.68 20.81
C ASP A 74 1.24 -2.55 21.50
N LYS A 75 1.84 -2.84 22.66
CA LYS A 75 2.61 -1.83 23.41
C LYS A 75 3.83 -1.29 22.63
N ARG A 76 4.24 -1.94 21.55
CA ARG A 76 5.43 -1.61 20.77
C ARG A 76 5.09 -0.94 19.44
N ARG A 77 3.81 -0.87 19.06
CA ARG A 77 3.34 -0.41 17.76
C ARG A 77 4.14 -1.04 16.62
N THR A 78 4.34 -2.35 16.70
CA THR A 78 5.15 -3.09 15.72
C THR A 78 4.50 -3.00 14.34
N LEU A 79 5.31 -2.82 13.28
CA LEU A 79 4.81 -2.86 11.91
C LEU A 79 4.20 -4.24 11.63
N TYR A 80 2.92 -4.27 11.25
CA TYR A 80 2.24 -5.51 10.87
C TYR A 80 2.43 -5.80 9.38
N GLY A 81 2.38 -4.76 8.55
CA GLY A 81 2.61 -4.88 7.11
C GLY A 81 2.30 -3.59 6.35
N ILE A 82 2.46 -3.65 5.05
CA ILE A 82 2.26 -2.54 4.11
C ILE A 82 1.05 -2.86 3.23
N VAL A 83 0.04 -2.01 3.27
CA VAL A 83 -1.19 -2.15 2.48
C VAL A 83 -1.00 -1.53 1.10
N ARG A 84 -1.31 -2.32 0.08
CA ARG A 84 -1.43 -1.91 -1.34
C ARG A 84 -0.29 -1.00 -1.81
N PRO A 85 0.99 -1.43 -1.71
CA PRO A 85 2.10 -0.67 -2.26
C PRO A 85 1.91 -0.44 -3.76
N CYS A 86 2.44 0.67 -4.29
CA CYS A 86 2.42 0.93 -5.71
C CYS A 86 3.53 0.11 -6.39
N PRO A 87 3.24 -0.79 -7.37
CA PRO A 87 4.26 -1.64 -7.97
C PRO A 87 5.45 -0.87 -8.56
N GLY A 88 5.16 0.26 -9.24
CA GLY A 88 6.19 1.10 -9.85
C GLY A 88 7.15 1.76 -8.85
N LEU A 89 6.73 1.91 -7.59
CA LEU A 89 7.55 2.46 -6.51
C LEU A 89 8.11 1.37 -5.59
N ALA A 90 7.42 0.24 -5.50
CA ALA A 90 7.87 -0.91 -4.73
C ALA A 90 9.18 -1.48 -5.26
N ALA A 91 9.34 -1.52 -6.59
CA ALA A 91 10.58 -1.94 -7.24
C ALA A 91 11.80 -1.10 -6.82
N ALA A 92 11.60 0.15 -6.41
CA ALA A 92 12.67 1.05 -5.98
C ALA A 92 12.99 0.95 -4.48
N CYS A 93 12.29 0.09 -3.72
CA CYS A 93 12.35 0.03 -2.26
C CYS A 93 12.71 -1.38 -1.76
N PRO A 94 13.99 -1.68 -1.53
CA PRO A 94 14.44 -2.99 -1.06
C PRO A 94 13.79 -3.41 0.27
N GLU A 95 13.51 -2.45 1.14
CA GLU A 95 12.89 -2.69 2.46
C GLU A 95 11.51 -3.36 2.34
N LEU A 96 10.74 -3.08 1.27
CA LEU A 96 9.43 -3.70 1.05
C LEU A 96 9.52 -5.20 0.76
N ALA A 97 10.68 -5.71 0.33
CA ALA A 97 10.87 -7.14 0.08
C ALA A 97 10.91 -7.98 1.37
N GLU A 98 11.24 -7.34 2.50
CA GLU A 98 11.28 -7.99 3.82
C GLU A 98 9.91 -7.93 4.53
N GLU A 99 9.07 -6.97 4.17
CA GLU A 99 7.80 -6.67 4.85
C GLU A 99 6.61 -7.47 4.33
N LEU A 100 5.62 -7.72 5.19
CA LEU A 100 4.34 -8.30 4.78
C LEU A 100 3.56 -7.31 3.91
N VAL A 101 3.16 -7.73 2.71
CA VAL A 101 2.41 -6.91 1.76
C VAL A 101 0.98 -7.38 1.67
N LEU A 102 0.03 -6.48 1.87
CA LEU A 102 -1.41 -6.76 1.86
C LEU A 102 -2.03 -6.17 0.60
N ALA A 103 -2.32 -7.02 -0.38
CA ALA A 103 -2.96 -6.68 -1.63
C ALA A 103 -4.49 -6.82 -1.52
N ARG A 104 -5.26 -6.00 -2.26
CA ARG A 104 -6.72 -6.08 -2.24
C ARG A 104 -7.22 -7.39 -2.85
N SER A 105 -6.71 -7.72 -4.05
CA SER A 105 -7.19 -8.85 -4.85
C SER A 105 -6.04 -9.71 -5.36
N ALA A 106 -6.39 -10.86 -5.95
CA ALA A 106 -5.42 -11.75 -6.58
C ALA A 106 -4.72 -11.09 -7.79
N GLN A 107 -5.42 -10.26 -8.57
CA GLN A 107 -4.81 -9.50 -9.66
C GLN A 107 -3.77 -8.51 -9.13
N GLU A 108 -4.08 -7.74 -8.08
CA GLU A 108 -3.11 -6.82 -7.48
C GLU A 108 -1.90 -7.57 -6.89
N ALA A 109 -2.12 -8.74 -6.29
CA ALA A 109 -1.02 -9.56 -5.79
C ALA A 109 -0.10 -10.07 -6.91
N ARG A 110 -0.64 -10.36 -8.10
CA ARG A 110 0.17 -10.73 -9.27
C ARG A 110 1.01 -9.56 -9.77
N GLU A 111 0.41 -8.38 -9.93
CA GLU A 111 1.14 -7.15 -10.31
C GLU A 111 2.26 -6.82 -9.31
N LEU A 112 2.06 -7.15 -8.02
CA LEU A 112 3.09 -6.97 -6.99
C LEU A 112 4.12 -8.09 -6.98
N ALA A 113 3.76 -9.32 -7.34
CA ALA A 113 4.70 -10.45 -7.40
C ALA A 113 5.75 -10.29 -8.51
N ASP A 114 5.48 -9.44 -9.52
CA ASP A 114 6.47 -9.08 -10.55
C ASP A 114 7.63 -8.24 -9.99
N VAL A 115 7.43 -7.57 -8.84
CA VAL A 115 8.41 -6.63 -8.26
C VAL A 115 8.81 -6.95 -6.81
N LEU A 116 8.04 -7.79 -6.11
CA LEU A 116 8.26 -8.17 -4.72
C LEU A 116 8.17 -9.70 -4.54
N PRO A 117 8.82 -10.26 -3.50
CA PRO A 117 8.76 -11.70 -3.24
C PRO A 117 7.33 -12.18 -2.96
N GLN A 118 6.86 -13.15 -3.75
CA GLN A 118 5.51 -13.72 -3.61
C GLN A 118 5.24 -14.30 -2.21
N SER A 119 6.27 -14.80 -1.52
CA SER A 119 6.16 -15.34 -0.16
C SER A 119 5.72 -14.33 0.90
N ARG A 120 5.78 -13.03 0.58
CA ARG A 120 5.40 -11.93 1.48
C ARG A 120 4.11 -11.23 1.06
N ILE A 121 3.52 -11.61 -0.07
CA ILE A 121 2.30 -11.00 -0.57
C ILE A 121 1.10 -11.83 -0.13
N VAL A 122 0.19 -11.19 0.58
CA VAL A 122 -1.12 -11.73 0.96
C VAL A 122 -2.19 -10.94 0.21
N HIS A 123 -3.04 -11.63 -0.54
CA HIS A 123 -4.25 -11.04 -1.11
C HIS A 123 -5.43 -11.25 -0.15
N LEU A 124 -6.29 -10.24 -0.06
CA LEU A 124 -7.46 -10.24 0.83
C LEU A 124 -8.75 -10.72 0.15
N ASP A 125 -8.64 -11.24 -1.07
CA ASP A 125 -9.74 -11.78 -1.89
C ASP A 125 -10.95 -10.84 -2.03
N LEU A 126 -10.70 -9.53 -2.02
CA LEU A 126 -11.76 -8.54 -2.25
C LEU A 126 -12.13 -8.49 -3.75
N PRO A 127 -13.42 -8.26 -4.06
CA PRO A 127 -13.91 -8.31 -5.44
C PRO A 127 -13.21 -7.30 -6.34
N GLU A 128 -12.89 -7.79 -7.54
CA GLU A 128 -12.32 -7.02 -8.63
C GLU A 128 -13.44 -6.25 -9.35
N HIS A 129 -13.15 -5.03 -9.77
CA HIS A 129 -14.18 -4.07 -10.14
C HIS A 129 -14.95 -4.42 -11.43
N GLU A 130 -14.53 -5.41 -12.21
CA GLU A 130 -15.30 -5.85 -13.39
C GLU A 130 -16.59 -6.61 -13.05
N GLN A 131 -16.78 -7.05 -11.79
CA GLN A 131 -17.96 -7.84 -11.41
C GLN A 131 -19.12 -7.04 -10.78
N LEU A 132 -18.98 -5.72 -10.60
CA LEU A 132 -20.05 -4.87 -10.04
C LEU A 132 -20.84 -4.08 -11.08
N THR A 133 -20.56 -4.26 -12.38
CA THR A 133 -21.27 -3.56 -13.48
C THR A 133 -22.36 -4.40 -14.16
N MET A 134 -22.75 -5.55 -13.60
CA MET A 134 -23.87 -6.36 -14.12
C MET A 134 -24.90 -6.63 -13.04
N CYS A 135 -25.77 -5.64 -12.82
CA CYS A 135 -27.15 -5.81 -12.36
C CYS A 135 -28.01 -4.73 -13.03
#